data_AF-A0A8R1IUI7-F1
#
_entry.id   AF-A0A8R1IUI7-F1
#
_cell.length_a   1.000
_cell.length_b   1.000
_cell.length_c   1.000
_cell.angle_alpha   90.00
_cell.angle_beta   90.00
_cell.angle_gamma   90.00
#
_symmetry.space_group_name_H-M   'P 1'
#
loop_
_entity.id
_entity.type
_entity.pdbx_description
1 polymer ?
#
loop_
_entity_poly.entity_id
_entity_poly.type
_entity_poly.pdbx_seq_one_letter_code
_entity_poly.pdbx_strand_id
1 'polypeptide(L)'
;MTIGETPFTRNMFSHWWNEVLDEVNILFSPLFVLPKFLGVDVIMFSYRLVCEETIRDAKERGFSVVAWTVNDADYMRILARNNVPFLTDHSSKVDKNMFTAKSSSKL
;
A
#
# COMPACT_ATOMS: atom_id res chain seq x y z
N MET A 1 25.64 39.66 -10.66
CA MET A 1 25.16 39.06 -9.40
C MET A 1 24.31 37.87 -9.76
N THR A 2 24.91 36.69 -9.84
CA THR A 2 24.23 35.42 -10.13
C THR A 2 24.33 34.59 -8.86
N ILE A 3 23.20 34.39 -8.20
CA ILE A 3 23.07 33.51 -7.03
C ILE A 3 23.10 32.09 -7.61
N GLY A 4 24.30 31.50 -7.60
CA GLY A 4 24.48 30.09 -7.92
C GLY A 4 23.79 29.26 -6.85
N GLU A 5 22.80 28.48 -7.27
CA GLU A 5 22.18 27.43 -6.46
C GLU A 5 23.29 26.47 -6.01
N THR A 6 23.64 26.48 -4.73
CA THR A 6 24.53 25.47 -4.17
C THR A 6 23.80 24.11 -4.25
N PRO A 7 24.41 23.08 -4.86
CA PRO A 7 23.78 21.77 -4.95
C PRO A 7 23.54 21.27 -3.53
N PHE A 8 22.32 20.81 -3.26
CA PHE A 8 21.95 20.17 -1.99
C PHE A 8 23.12 19.34 -1.45
N THR A 9 23.75 19.84 -0.39
CA THR A 9 24.69 19.06 0.42
C THR A 9 23.88 17.88 0.97
N ARG A 10 23.94 16.74 0.28
CA ARG A 10 23.40 15.47 0.77
C ARG A 10 24.08 15.19 2.10
N ASN A 11 23.36 15.43 3.19
CA ASN A 11 23.88 15.24 4.53
C ASN A 11 24.17 13.74 4.67
N MET A 12 25.44 13.33 4.80
CA MET A 12 25.83 11.92 4.91
C MET A 12 25.03 11.17 5.99
N PHE A 13 24.69 11.88 7.06
CA PHE A 13 23.79 11.41 8.11
C PHE A 13 22.37 11.09 7.61
N SER A 14 21.79 11.94 6.76
CA SER A 14 20.46 11.70 6.18
C SER A 14 20.43 10.50 5.24
N HIS A 15 21.50 10.27 4.47
CA HIS A 15 21.62 9.10 3.62
C HIS A 15 21.67 7.82 4.44
N TRP A 16 22.57 7.78 5.42
CA TRP A 16 22.71 6.66 6.35
C TRP A 16 21.39 6.40 7.12
N TRP A 17 20.72 7.45 7.58
CA TRP A 17 19.45 7.32 8.29
C TRP A 17 18.34 6.75 7.39
N ASN A 18 18.29 7.15 6.12
CA ASN A 18 17.32 6.61 5.17
C ASN A 18 17.58 5.12 4.89
N GLU A 19 18.84 4.69 4.77
CA GLU A 19 19.18 3.27 4.60
C GLU A 19 18.74 2.43 5.81
N VAL A 20 18.98 2.93 7.03
CA VAL A 20 18.53 2.26 8.27
C VAL A 20 17.00 2.18 8.31
N LEU A 21 16.29 3.24 7.95
CA LEU A 21 14.83 3.24 7.91
C LEU A 21 14.29 2.26 6.86
N ASP A 22 14.95 2.13 5.71
CA ASP A 22 14.57 1.16 4.68
C ASP A 22 14.76 -0.29 5.17
N GLU A 23 15.86 -0.59 5.85
CA GLU A 23 16.07 -1.92 6.46
C GLU A 23 15.04 -2.23 7.54
N VAL A 24 14.75 -1.27 8.42
CA VAL A 24 13.68 -1.38 9.42
C VAL A 24 12.34 -1.61 8.72
N ASN A 25 12.04 -0.86 7.67
CA ASN A 25 10.79 -1.01 6.93
C ASN A 25 10.68 -2.42 6.32
N ILE A 26 11.75 -2.95 5.73
CA ILE A 26 11.79 -4.30 5.18
C ILE A 26 11.61 -5.36 6.27
N LEU A 27 12.26 -5.20 7.42
CA LEU A 27 12.23 -6.18 8.51
C LEU A 27 10.89 -6.20 9.26
N PHE A 28 10.30 -5.03 9.49
CA PHE A 28 9.12 -4.90 10.35
C PHE A 28 7.78 -4.83 9.60
N SER A 29 7.78 -4.54 8.29
CA SER A 29 6.56 -4.57 7.47
C SER A 29 5.86 -5.94 7.45
N PRO A 30 6.57 -7.07 7.23
CA PRO A 30 5.95 -8.40 7.26
C PRO A 30 5.44 -8.78 8.66
N LEU A 31 6.03 -8.20 9.70
CA LEU A 31 5.67 -8.47 11.09
C LEU A 31 4.49 -7.63 11.58
N PHE A 32 4.03 -6.65 10.80
CA PHE A 32 2.99 -5.69 11.17
C PHE A 32 3.27 -4.95 12.49
N VAL A 33 4.52 -4.93 12.95
CA VAL A 33 4.93 -4.31 14.22
C VAL A 33 4.95 -2.80 14.07
N LEU A 34 5.53 -2.31 12.98
CA LEU A 34 5.66 -0.88 12.72
C LEU A 34 4.28 -0.21 12.56
N PRO A 35 3.32 -0.77 11.80
CA PRO A 35 1.95 -0.24 11.77
C PRO A 35 1.27 -0.18 13.15
N LYS A 36 1.42 -1.21 13.99
CA LYS A 36 0.88 -1.20 15.36
C LYS A 36 1.51 -0.09 16.20
N PHE A 37 2.83 0.07 16.12
CA PHE A 37 3.56 1.10 16.86
C PHE A 37 3.12 2.52 16.45
N LEU A 38 2.90 2.74 15.16
CA LEU A 38 2.43 4.02 14.63
C LEU A 38 0.94 4.28 14.89
N GLY A 39 0.18 3.28 15.40
CA GLY A 39 -1.24 3.40 15.66
C GLY A 39 -2.09 3.59 14.40
N VAL A 40 -1.66 3.02 13.26
CA VAL A 40 -2.41 3.12 12.00
C VAL A 40 -3.38 1.96 11.84
N ASP A 41 -4.55 2.22 11.28
CA ASP A 41 -5.56 1.17 11.01
C ASP A 41 -5.48 0.62 9.57
N VAL A 42 -4.76 1.34 8.69
CA VAL A 42 -4.69 1.07 7.26
C VAL A 42 -3.24 0.93 6.81
N ILE A 43 -2.96 -0.14 6.07
CA ILE A 43 -1.66 -0.40 5.48
C ILE A 43 -1.78 -0.35 3.97
N MET A 44 -0.93 0.44 3.35
CA MET A 44 -0.95 0.67 1.92
C MET A 44 0.23 -0.06 1.25
N PHE A 45 -0.06 -1.14 0.55
CA PHE A 45 0.94 -2.00 -0.09
C PHE A 45 1.05 -1.76 -1.59
N SER A 46 2.27 -1.93 -2.14
CA SER A 46 2.42 -2.04 -3.59
C SER A 46 1.60 -3.22 -4.10
N TYR A 47 0.91 -3.08 -5.23
CA TYR A 47 0.10 -4.15 -5.82
C TYR A 47 0.87 -5.47 -6.00
N ARG A 48 2.20 -5.41 -6.17
CA ARG A 48 3.07 -6.58 -6.29
C ARG A 48 3.19 -7.41 -5.01
N LEU A 49 2.94 -6.78 -3.86
CA LEU A 49 3.04 -7.39 -2.54
C LEU A 49 1.67 -7.81 -2.00
N VAL A 50 0.59 -7.51 -2.72
CA VAL A 50 -0.76 -7.88 -2.30
C VAL A 50 -1.08 -9.27 -2.84
N CYS A 51 -1.03 -10.26 -1.96
CA CYS A 51 -1.56 -11.60 -2.21
C CYS A 51 -2.62 -11.96 -1.15
N GLU A 52 -3.35 -13.05 -1.36
CA GLU A 52 -4.40 -13.49 -0.43
C GLU A 52 -3.86 -13.72 1.00
N GLU A 53 -2.64 -14.24 1.12
CA GLU A 53 -1.98 -14.45 2.41
C GLU A 53 -1.72 -13.12 3.14
N THR A 54 -1.15 -12.13 2.47
CA THR A 54 -0.92 -10.80 3.06
C THR A 54 -2.22 -10.12 3.48
N ILE A 55 -3.30 -10.26 2.68
CA ILE A 55 -4.62 -9.71 3.02
C ILE A 55 -5.19 -10.40 4.25
N ARG A 56 -5.09 -11.73 4.32
CA ARG A 56 -5.56 -12.52 5.47
C ARG A 56 -4.81 -12.13 6.73
N ASP A 57 -3.48 -12.10 6.68
CA ASP A 57 -2.62 -11.81 7.83
C ASP A 57 -2.86 -10.39 8.35
N ALA A 58 -3.02 -9.41 7.45
CA ALA A 58 -3.38 -8.04 7.82
C ALA A 58 -4.72 -8.01 8.56
N LYS A 59 -5.73 -8.69 8.04
CA LYS A 59 -7.08 -8.75 8.63
C LYS A 59 -7.09 -9.44 9.99
N GLU A 60 -6.38 -10.55 10.14
CA GLU A 60 -6.21 -11.25 11.42
C GLU A 60 -5.55 -10.36 12.47
N ARG A 61 -4.69 -9.45 12.04
CA ARG A 61 -3.99 -8.49 12.91
C ARG A 61 -4.75 -7.18 13.12
N GLY A 62 -5.95 -7.04 12.54
CA GLY A 62 -6.83 -5.89 12.71
C GLY A 62 -6.60 -4.74 11.74
N PHE A 63 -5.84 -4.95 10.66
CA PHE A 63 -5.54 -3.91 9.68
C PHE A 63 -6.40 -4.01 8.43
N SER A 64 -6.74 -2.84 7.88
CA SER A 64 -7.29 -2.72 6.52
C SER A 64 -6.16 -2.57 5.51
N VAL A 65 -6.29 -3.19 4.34
CA VAL A 65 -5.29 -3.13 3.26
C VAL A 65 -5.78 -2.26 2.12
N VAL A 66 -4.90 -1.41 1.59
CA VAL A 66 -5.09 -0.64 0.35
C VAL A 66 -3.96 -0.97 -0.61
N ALA A 67 -4.25 -1.22 -1.89
CA ALA A 67 -3.22 -1.49 -2.91
C ALA A 67 -2.89 -0.25 -3.76
N TRP A 68 -1.63 -0.08 -4.18
CA TRP A 68 -1.22 0.99 -5.10
C TRP A 68 -0.02 0.60 -6.00
N THR A 69 0.19 1.22 -7.17
CA THR A 69 -0.84 1.70 -8.08
C THR A 69 -1.28 0.54 -8.96
N VAL A 70 -2.57 0.25 -9.00
CA VAL A 70 -3.16 -0.86 -9.75
C VAL A 70 -3.67 -0.33 -11.08
N ASN A 71 -3.07 -0.75 -12.20
CA ASN A 71 -3.45 -0.30 -13.54
C ASN A 71 -3.99 -1.43 -14.44
N ASP A 72 -3.92 -2.67 -13.96
CA ASP A 72 -4.45 -3.86 -14.64
C ASP A 72 -5.91 -4.14 -14.23
N ALA A 73 -6.81 -4.24 -15.21
CA ALA A 73 -8.24 -4.37 -14.97
C ALA A 73 -8.65 -5.73 -14.38
N ASP A 74 -7.93 -6.81 -14.68
CA ASP A 74 -8.22 -8.12 -14.11
C ASP A 74 -7.79 -8.15 -12.64
N TYR A 75 -6.64 -7.55 -12.33
CA TYR A 75 -6.18 -7.41 -10.95
C TYR A 75 -7.10 -6.52 -10.11
N MET A 76 -7.63 -5.42 -10.67
CA MET A 76 -8.67 -4.61 -10.00
C MET A 76 -9.88 -5.45 -9.59
N ARG A 77 -10.37 -6.34 -10.46
CA ARG A 77 -11.50 -7.23 -10.15
C ARG A 77 -11.15 -8.24 -9.05
N ILE A 78 -9.92 -8.76 -9.04
CA ILE A 78 -9.45 -9.67 -7.99
C ILE A 78 -9.45 -8.96 -6.63
N LEU A 79 -8.91 -7.75 -6.57
CA LEU A 79 -8.90 -6.94 -5.34
C LEU A 79 -10.33 -6.60 -4.88
N ALA A 80 -11.21 -6.19 -5.81
CA ALA A 80 -12.59 -5.88 -5.49
C ALA A 80 -13.37 -7.10 -4.94
N ARG A 81 -13.15 -8.31 -5.47
CA ARG A 81 -13.74 -9.56 -4.93
C ARG A 81 -13.30 -9.85 -3.49
N ASN A 82 -12.04 -9.53 -3.19
CA ASN A 82 -11.46 -9.63 -1.86
C ASN A 82 -11.82 -8.43 -0.95
N ASN A 83 -12.61 -7.49 -1.45
CA ASN A 83 -12.99 -6.25 -0.76
C ASN A 83 -11.78 -5.41 -0.34
N VAL A 84 -10.73 -5.41 -1.18
CA VAL A 84 -9.51 -4.63 -0.99
C VAL A 84 -9.59 -3.36 -1.85
N PRO A 85 -9.67 -2.16 -1.25
CA PRO A 85 -9.58 -0.91 -1.99
C PRO A 85 -8.22 -0.73 -2.67
N PHE A 86 -8.18 0.05 -3.76
CA PHE A 86 -6.95 0.31 -4.50
C PHE A 86 -6.91 1.69 -5.13
N LEU A 87 -5.70 2.18 -5.40
CA LEU A 87 -5.41 3.40 -6.16
C LEU A 87 -5.01 3.06 -7.59
N THR A 88 -5.46 3.84 -8.57
CA THR A 88 -5.19 3.61 -10.00
C THR A 88 -4.93 4.93 -10.74
N ASP A 89 -4.08 4.90 -11.76
CA ASP A 89 -3.89 6.02 -12.68
C ASP A 89 -4.98 6.04 -13.77
N HIS A 90 -5.74 4.96 -13.91
CA HIS A 90 -6.73 4.77 -14.97
C HIS A 90 -8.14 4.66 -14.41
N SER A 91 -8.63 5.74 -13.79
CA SER A 91 -9.99 5.80 -13.22
C SER A 91 -11.10 5.46 -14.22
N SER A 92 -10.90 5.73 -15.51
CA SER A 92 -11.85 5.39 -16.57
C SER A 92 -12.04 3.88 -16.79
N LYS A 93 -11.08 3.06 -16.39
CA LYS A 93 -11.13 1.59 -16.50
C LYS A 93 -11.78 0.92 -15.29
N VAL A 94 -12.12 1.68 -14.25
CA VAL A 94 -12.74 1.18 -13.02
C VAL A 94 -14.24 0.99 -13.25
N ASP A 95 -14.68 -0.26 -13.24
CA ASP A 95 -16.11 -0.58 -13.15
C ASP A 95 -16.70 -0.10 -11.81
N LYS A 96 -17.67 0.82 -11.87
CA LYS A 96 -18.32 1.43 -10.71
C LYS A 96 -19.04 0.41 -9.81
N ASN A 97 -19.41 -0.75 -10.35
CA ASN A 97 -20.15 -1.78 -9.64
C ASN A 97 -19.26 -2.91 -9.10
N MET A 98 -17.92 -2.80 -9.23
CA MET A 98 -17.03 -3.90 -8.87
C MET A 98 -17.02 -4.25 -7.37
N PHE A 99 -17.37 -3.30 -6.50
CA PHE A 99 -17.44 -3.52 -5.04
C PHE A 99 -18.84 -3.92 -4.54
N THR A 100 -19.89 -3.83 -5.38
CA THR A 100 -21.29 -4.10 -4.99
C THR A 100 -21.72 -5.57 -5.10
N ALA A 101 -20.90 -6.44 -5.70
CA ALA A 101 -21.30 -7.80 -6.08
C ALA A 101 -21.57 -8.78 -4.91
N LYS A 102 -21.34 -8.39 -3.64
CA LYS A 102 -21.55 -9.25 -2.46
C LYS A 102 -22.89 -9.09 -1.74
N SER A 103 -23.82 -8.26 -2.23
CA SER A 103 -25.10 -8.03 -1.53
C SER A 103 -26.22 -9.05 -1.84
N SER A 104 -26.05 -9.96 -2.83
CA SER A 104 -27.13 -10.86 -3.30
C SER A 104 -26.87 -12.36 -3.07
N SER A 105 -26.34 -12.74 -1.90
CA SER A 105 -26.36 -14.14 -1.46
C SER A 105 -26.81 -14.23 -0.01
N LYS A 106 -28.11 -14.05 0.20
CA LYS A 106 -28.87 -14.58 1.32
C LYS A 106 -30.30 -14.81 0.83
N LEU A 107 -30.63 -16.07 0.56
CA LEU A 107 -31.92 -16.70 0.80
C LEU A 107 -31.67 -18.21 0.83
#